data_AF-A0A7C8A9Z8-F1
#
_entry.id   AF-A0A7C8A9Z8-F1
#
_cell.length_a   1.000
_cell.length_b   1.000
_cell.length_c   1.000
_cell.angle_alpha   90.00
_cell.angle_beta   90.00
_cell.angle_gamma   90.00
#
_symmetry.space_group_name_H-M   'P 1'
#
loop_
_entity.id
_entity.type
_entity.pdbx_description
1 polymer ?
#
loop_
_entity_poly.entity_id
_entity_poly.type
_entity_poly.pdbx_seq_one_letter_code
_entity_poly.pdbx_strand_id
1 'polypeptide(L)'
;MNDKEIRKIYSIIEDYHKEYLIKHGVKLPKLFNKDGSYVKDALVLIYLARFYPNTVSVVKDELTGFMRRFYPNINDVQQARHLGAQKG
;
A
#
# COMPACT_ATOMS: atom_id res chain seq x y z
N MET A 1 -10.02 7.42 -4.44
CA MET A 1 -8.96 6.56 -4.96
C MET A 1 -9.51 5.53 -5.95
N ASN A 2 -9.22 5.73 -7.23
CA ASN A 2 -9.54 4.85 -8.35
C ASN A 2 -8.28 4.10 -8.85
N ASP A 3 -8.43 3.22 -9.84
CA ASP A 3 -7.34 2.40 -10.41
C ASP A 3 -6.17 3.24 -10.96
N LYS A 4 -6.48 4.34 -11.66
CA LYS A 4 -5.46 5.25 -12.22
C LYS A 4 -4.63 5.90 -11.12
N GLU A 5 -5.28 6.34 -10.04
CA GLU A 5 -4.59 6.91 -8.88
C GLU A 5 -3.70 5.88 -8.17
N ILE A 6 -4.19 4.65 -8.01
CA ILE A 6 -3.42 3.54 -7.41
C ILE A 6 -2.14 3.29 -8.21
N ARG A 7 -2.24 3.16 -9.54
CA ARG A 7 -1.09 2.93 -10.41
C ARG A 7 -0.11 4.10 -10.40
N LYS A 8 -0.62 5.34 -10.39
CA LYS A 8 0.22 6.53 -10.31
C LYS A 8 1.05 6.56 -9.03
N ILE A 9 0.42 6.34 -7.88
CA ILE A 9 1.12 6.32 -6.58
C ILE A 9 2.10 5.14 -6.52
N TYR A 10 1.70 3.96 -7.00
CA TYR A 10 2.57 2.80 -7.04
C TYR A 10 3.82 3.01 -7.91
N SER A 11 3.69 3.70 -9.06
CA SER A 11 4.84 4.06 -9.90
C SER A 11 5.83 4.96 -9.13
N ILE A 12 5.32 5.95 -8.39
CA ILE A 12 6.15 6.82 -7.56
C ILE A 12 6.88 5.99 -6.50
N ILE A 13 6.17 5.09 -5.81
CA ILE A 13 6.77 4.18 -4.83
C ILE A 13 7.87 3.32 -5.47
N GLU A 14 7.64 2.78 -6.67
CA GLU A 14 8.64 1.98 -7.39
C GLU A 14 9.91 2.78 -7.72
N ASP A 15 9.77 4.02 -8.16
CA ASP A 15 10.91 4.88 -8.48
C ASP A 15 11.75 5.16 -7.22
N TYR A 16 11.10 5.58 -6.12
CA TYR A 16 11.78 5.78 -4.83
C TYR A 16 12.36 4.48 -4.25
N HIS A 17 11.68 3.34 -4.43
CA HIS A 17 12.18 2.04 -3.97
C HIS A 17 13.47 1.67 -4.72
N LYS A 18 13.51 1.84 -6.05
CA LYS A 18 14.69 1.58 -6.88
C LYS A 18 15.84 2.51 -6.53
N GLU A 19 15.55 3.78 -6.28
CA GLU A 19 16.58 4.79 -5.99
C GLU A 19 17.19 4.59 -4.59
N TYR A 20 16.38 4.30 -3.58
CA TYR A 20 16.81 4.36 -2.18
C TYR A 20 16.85 3.01 -1.47
N LEU A 21 15.94 2.08 -1.76
CA LEU A 21 15.69 0.93 -0.89
C LEU A 21 16.21 -0.41 -1.44
N ILE A 22 16.30 -0.56 -2.77
CA ILE A 22 16.76 -1.79 -3.39
C ILE A 22 18.18 -2.18 -2.96
N LYS A 23 19.07 -1.19 -2.79
CA LYS A 23 20.46 -1.38 -2.33
C LYS A 23 20.55 -1.91 -0.89
N HIS A 24 19.50 -1.73 -0.12
CA HIS A 24 19.39 -2.23 1.25
C HIS A 24 18.65 -3.58 1.33
N GLY A 25 18.31 -4.20 0.19
CA GLY A 25 17.63 -5.50 0.15
C GLY A 25 16.15 -5.47 0.53
N VAL A 26 15.57 -4.28 0.70
CA VAL A 26 14.15 -4.10 1.01
C VAL A 26 13.32 -4.60 -0.16
N LYS A 27 12.30 -5.42 0.11
CA LYS A 27 11.44 -6.00 -0.93
C LYS A 27 10.17 -5.17 -1.10
N LEU A 28 9.90 -4.73 -2.33
CA LEU A 28 8.64 -4.09 -2.67
C LEU A 28 7.54 -5.14 -2.88
N PRO A 29 6.36 -5.01 -2.25
CA PRO A 29 5.23 -5.88 -2.56
C PRO A 29 4.75 -5.64 -3.99
N LYS A 30 4.45 -6.72 -4.72
CA LYS A 30 3.90 -6.64 -6.08
C LYS A 30 2.54 -5.94 -6.06
N LEU A 31 2.19 -5.24 -7.14
CA LEU A 31 0.87 -4.59 -7.24
C LEU A 31 -0.28 -5.60 -7.34
N PHE A 32 -0.09 -6.69 -8.08
CA PHE A 32 -1.11 -7.71 -8.35
C PHE A 32 -0.69 -9.11 -7.92
N ASN A 33 -1.67 -9.89 -7.46
CA ASN A 33 -1.60 -11.33 -7.31
C ASN A 33 -1.69 -12.02 -8.69
N LYS A 34 -1.43 -13.33 -8.72
CA LYS A 34 -1.51 -14.13 -9.95
C LYS A 34 -2.91 -14.18 -10.56
N ASP A 35 -3.94 -14.00 -9.74
CA ASP A 35 -5.36 -13.99 -10.14
C ASP A 35 -5.85 -12.61 -10.64
N GLY A 36 -4.95 -11.61 -10.70
CA GLY A 36 -5.29 -10.25 -11.12
C GLY A 36 -5.86 -9.37 -10.00
N SER A 37 -6.05 -9.89 -8.78
CA SER A 37 -6.44 -9.08 -7.63
C SER A 37 -5.28 -8.25 -7.08
N TYR A 38 -5.57 -7.10 -6.48
CA TYR A 38 -4.54 -6.25 -5.87
C TYR A 38 -3.93 -6.88 -4.63
N VAL A 39 -2.61 -6.85 -4.46
CA VAL A 39 -1.97 -7.36 -3.22
C VAL A 39 -2.33 -6.45 -2.04
N LYS A 40 -2.75 -7.04 -0.91
CA LYS A 40 -3.12 -6.30 0.31
C LYS A 40 -2.02 -5.34 0.77
N ASP A 41 -0.78 -5.84 0.88
CA ASP A 41 0.37 -5.04 1.33
C ASP A 41 0.64 -3.85 0.40
N ALA A 42 0.46 -4.03 -0.92
CA ALA A 42 0.62 -2.95 -1.90
C ALA A 42 -0.49 -1.89 -1.75
N LEU A 43 -1.76 -2.29 -1.57
CA LEU A 43 -2.86 -1.35 -1.34
C LEU A 43 -2.64 -0.52 -0.08
N VAL A 44 -2.17 -1.15 1.00
CA VAL A 44 -1.85 -0.48 2.25
C VAL A 44 -0.74 0.54 2.03
N LEU A 45 0.36 0.14 1.40
CA LEU A 45 1.49 1.02 1.10
C LEU A 45 1.06 2.22 0.24
N ILE A 46 0.28 1.98 -0.82
CA ILE A 46 -0.27 3.02 -1.70
C ILE A 46 -1.18 3.98 -0.93
N TYR A 47 -2.02 3.46 -0.05
CA TYR A 47 -2.92 4.30 0.75
C TYR A 47 -2.16 5.17 1.75
N LEU A 48 -1.09 4.66 2.35
CA LEU A 48 -0.21 5.42 3.25
C LEU A 48 0.59 6.48 2.47
N ALA A 49 1.03 6.19 1.25
CA ALA A 49 1.80 7.10 0.41
C ALA A 49 0.95 8.13 -0.37
N ARG A 50 -0.39 8.08 -0.27
CA ARG A 50 -1.31 8.79 -1.18
C ARG A 50 -1.18 10.32 -1.23
N PHE A 51 -0.60 10.91 -0.19
CA PHE A 51 -0.36 12.35 -0.11
C PHE A 51 1.12 12.71 -0.07
N TYR A 52 2.03 11.75 -0.27
CA TYR A 52 3.46 12.02 -0.31
C TYR A 52 3.78 13.13 -1.33
N PRO A 53 4.64 14.12 -0.99
CA PRO A 53 5.45 14.21 0.22
C PRO A 53 4.73 14.78 1.46
N ASN A 54 3.52 15.32 1.31
CA ASN A 54 2.72 15.89 2.39
C ASN A 54 1.98 14.78 3.15
N THR A 55 2.73 14.00 3.94
CA THR A 55 2.17 12.89 4.71
C THR A 55 1.08 13.37 5.66
N VAL A 56 -0.03 12.62 5.72
CA VAL A 56 -1.13 12.87 6.66
C VAL A 56 -1.27 11.67 7.58
N SER A 57 -1.73 11.91 8.80
CA SER A 57 -2.09 10.83 9.71
C SER A 57 -3.24 10.02 9.11
N VAL A 58 -3.05 8.71 8.99
CA VAL A 58 -4.08 7.82 8.46
C VAL A 58 -4.93 7.28 9.59
N VAL A 59 -6.23 7.60 9.56
CA VAL A 59 -7.21 7.06 10.50
C VAL A 59 -7.49 5.59 10.14
N LYS A 60 -7.50 4.73 11.16
CA LYS A 60 -7.65 3.27 11.02
C LYS A 60 -8.91 2.87 10.25
N ASP A 61 -10.02 3.54 10.54
CA ASP A 61 -11.32 3.24 9.93
C ASP A 61 -11.34 3.62 8.45
N GLU A 62 -10.63 4.68 8.05
CA GLU A 62 -10.51 5.08 6.65
C GLU A 62 -9.70 4.05 5.84
N LEU A 63 -8.58 3.57 6.39
CA LEU A 63 -7.81 2.49 5.78
C LEU A 63 -8.65 1.21 5.69
N THR A 64 -9.41 0.88 6.74
CA THR A 64 -10.33 -0.28 6.73
C THR A 64 -11.38 -0.15 5.64
N GLY A 65 -12.03 1.02 5.53
CA GLY A 65 -13.02 1.30 4.50
C GLY A 65 -12.43 1.22 3.09
N PHE A 66 -11.22 1.75 2.90
CA PHE A 66 -10.50 1.62 1.64
C PHE A 66 -10.23 0.15 1.28
N MET A 67 -9.72 -0.64 2.23
CA MET A 67 -9.41 -2.05 2.01
C MET A 67 -10.66 -2.89 1.71
N ARG A 68 -11.80 -2.60 2.36
CA ARG A 68 -13.08 -3.29 2.12
C ARG A 68 -13.58 -3.18 0.69
N ARG A 69 -13.16 -2.16 -0.07
CA ARG A 69 -13.49 -2.04 -1.50
C ARG A 69 -12.86 -3.13 -2.38
N PHE A 70 -11.74 -3.71 -1.93
CA PHE A 70 -11.02 -4.77 -2.64
C PHE A 70 -11.17 -6.12 -1.93
N TYR A 71 -11.33 -6.08 -0.62
CA TYR A 71 -11.41 -7.24 0.26
C TYR A 71 -12.59 -7.07 1.24
N PRO A 72 -13.84 -7.30 0.82
CA PRO A 72 -15.03 -6.97 1.60
C PRO A 72 -15.11 -7.70 2.95
N ASN A 73 -14.53 -8.91 3.04
CA ASN A 73 -14.54 -9.75 4.24
C ASN A 73 -13.40 -9.43 5.23
N ILE A 74 -12.74 -8.27 5.12
CA ILE A 74 -11.69 -7.88 6.07
C ILE A 74 -12.33 -7.33 7.36
N ASN A 75 -12.14 -8.06 8.46
CA ASN A 75 -12.74 -7.72 9.76
C ASN A 75 -12.15 -6.45 10.36
N ASP A 76 -10.82 -6.32 10.37
CA ASP A 76 -10.09 -5.15 10.88
C ASP A 76 -8.66 -5.13 10.27
N VAL A 77 -8.19 -3.96 9.82
CA VAL A 77 -6.84 -3.76 9.22
C VAL A 77 -5.71 -3.63 10.26
N GLN A 78 -5.92 -4.01 11.52
CA GLN A 78 -4.86 -4.16 12.55
C GLN A 78 -3.58 -4.85 12.00
N GLN A 79 -3.77 -5.88 11.17
CA GLN A 79 -2.68 -6.61 10.50
C GLN A 79 -1.95 -5.77 9.45
N ALA A 80 -2.65 -4.94 8.67
CA ALA A 80 -2.04 -4.04 7.68
C ALA A 80 -1.15 -2.96 8.32
N ARG A 81 -1.58 -2.44 9.48
CA ARG A 81 -0.81 -1.46 10.25
C ARG A 81 0.46 -2.08 10.84
N HIS A 82 0.44 -3.37 11.17
CA HIS A 82 1.63 -4.14 11.55
C HIS A 82 2.51 -4.50 10.35
N LEU A 83 1.93 -4.79 9.18
CA LEU A 83 2.67 -5.15 7.96
C LEU A 83 3.59 -4.02 7.46
N GLY A 84 3.16 -2.76 7.57
CA GLY A 84 4.01 -1.61 7.26
C GLY A 84 5.18 -1.41 8.25
N ALA A 85 5.06 -1.88 9.49
CA ALA A 85 6.09 -1.75 10.52
C ALA A 85 7.01 -2.98 10.62
N GLN A 86 6.55 -4.18 10.24
CA GLN A 86 7.30 -5.44 10.35
C GLN A 86 8.11 -5.81 9.11
N LYS A 87 7.76 -5.29 7.93
CA LYS A 87 8.43 -5.65 6.66
C LYS A 87 9.35 -4.56 6.11
N GLY A 88 9.77 -3.62 6.96
CA GLY A 88 10.90 -2.72 6.74
C GLY A 88 12.13 -3.31 7.41
#